data_AF-A0A964UG97-F1
#
_entry.id   AF-A0A964UG97-F1
#
_cell.length_a   1.000
_cell.length_b   1.000
_cell.length_c   1.000
_cell.angle_alpha   90.00
_cell.angle_beta   90.00
_cell.angle_gamma   90.00
#
_symmetry.space_group_name_H-M   'P 1'
#
loop_
_entity.id
_entity.type
_entity.pdbx_description
1 polymer ?
#
loop_
_entity_poly.entity_id
_entity_poly.type
_entity_poly.pdbx_seq_one_letter_code
_entity_poly.pdbx_strand_id
1 'polypeptide(L)'
;WRLRHKTSDRGFYEEGLAAARGMGAGECLFVQGDGMVTEGCFTNVFVERGGVLATPPGALGLLPGVLREQLVEEGRAREAELTLVDLADGFLLGNAVRGLFRARLSS
;
A
#
# COMPACT_ATOMS: atom_id res chain seq x y z
N TRP A 1 -5.10 -12.89 8.11
CA TRP A 1 -5.14 -14.05 7.19
C TRP A 1 -6.18 -13.86 6.09
N ARG A 2 -6.22 -12.72 5.38
CA ARG A 2 -7.25 -12.49 4.36
C ARG A 2 -6.58 -12.28 3.00
N LEU A 3 -7.09 -12.98 1.98
CA LEU A 3 -6.97 -12.70 0.53
C LEU A 3 -5.74 -13.24 -0.23
N ARG A 4 -5.93 -14.42 -0.85
CA ARG A 4 -5.18 -14.86 -2.05
C ARG A 4 -6.02 -14.81 -3.34
N HIS A 5 -7.26 -14.31 -3.29
CA HIS A 5 -8.14 -14.23 -4.46
C HIS A 5 -8.79 -12.85 -4.54
N LYS A 6 -8.81 -12.27 -5.74
CA LYS A 6 -9.35 -10.94 -6.05
C LYS A 6 -10.88 -10.97 -6.10
N THR A 7 -11.52 -11.24 -4.95
CA THR A 7 -12.98 -11.16 -4.63
C THR A 7 -13.15 -11.84 -3.24
N SER A 8 -13.82 -11.31 -2.19
CA SER A 8 -15.16 -10.71 -2.13
C SER A 8 -15.42 -9.89 -0.82
N ASP A 9 -14.45 -9.14 -0.28
CA ASP A 9 -14.72 -8.17 0.80
C ASP A 9 -14.33 -6.75 0.35
N ARG A 10 -14.96 -6.31 -0.73
CA ARG A 10 -14.79 -4.94 -1.25
C ARG A 10 -15.39 -3.89 -0.31
N GLY A 11 -16.30 -4.27 0.58
CA GLY A 11 -16.95 -3.36 1.53
C GLY A 11 -15.91 -2.64 2.38
N PHE A 12 -14.96 -3.37 2.97
CA PHE A 12 -13.86 -2.78 3.73
C PHE A 12 -13.05 -1.74 2.94
N TYR A 13 -12.73 -2.05 1.68
CA TYR A 13 -12.01 -1.16 0.77
C TYR A 13 -12.83 0.06 0.34
N GLU A 14 -14.12 -0.13 0.08
CA GLU A 14 -15.02 0.94 -0.36
C GLU A 14 -15.37 1.89 0.79
N GLU A 15 -15.58 1.36 2.00
CA GLU A 15 -15.76 2.14 3.23
C GLU A 15 -14.52 2.96 3.56
N GLY A 16 -13.33 2.35 3.51
CA GLY A 16 -12.06 3.05 3.71
C GLY A 16 -11.87 4.20 2.70
N LEU A 17 -12.18 3.96 1.43
CA LEU A 17 -12.06 4.98 0.39
C LEU A 17 -13.11 6.09 0.56
N ALA A 18 -14.33 5.76 0.94
CA ALA A 18 -15.37 6.75 1.21
C ALA A 18 -15.00 7.65 2.40
N ALA A 19 -14.47 7.07 3.49
CA ALA A 19 -13.97 7.81 4.64
C ALA A 19 -12.81 8.75 4.25
N ALA A 20 -11.81 8.23 3.52
CA ALA A 20 -10.69 9.03 3.04
C ALA A 20 -11.16 10.22 2.19
N ARG A 21 -12.08 9.99 1.26
CA ARG A 21 -12.67 11.04 0.42
C ARG A 21 -13.45 12.08 1.23
N GLY A 22 -14.17 11.64 2.26
CA GLY A 22 -14.86 12.53 3.20
C GLY A 22 -13.89 13.49 3.93
N MET A 23 -12.62 13.10 4.07
CA MET A 23 -11.54 13.91 4.64
C MET A 23 -10.70 14.65 3.58
N GLY A 24 -11.10 14.62 2.31
CA GLY A 24 -10.36 15.25 1.21
C GLY A 24 -9.13 14.47 0.74
N ALA A 25 -8.94 13.22 1.18
CA ALA A 25 -7.85 12.35 0.74
C ALA A 25 -8.25 11.52 -0.49
N GLY A 26 -7.29 11.27 -1.37
CA GLY A 26 -7.49 10.50 -2.61
C GLY A 26 -7.45 8.98 -2.44
N GLU A 27 -6.94 8.49 -1.31
CA GLU A 27 -6.70 7.09 -1.02
C GLU A 27 -6.67 6.87 0.49
N CYS A 28 -7.01 5.65 0.92
CA CYS A 28 -6.90 5.18 2.30
C CYS A 28 -5.63 4.34 2.49
N LEU A 29 -5.09 4.25 3.70
CA LEU A 29 -4.10 3.22 4.06
C LEU A 29 -4.63 2.37 5.19
N PHE A 30 -4.40 1.07 5.10
CA PHE A 30 -4.70 0.13 6.17
C PHE A 30 -3.47 -0.13 7.03
N VAL A 31 -3.72 -0.18 8.33
CA VAL A 31 -2.71 -0.38 9.36
C VAL A 31 -3.23 -1.46 10.30
N GLN A 32 -2.36 -2.41 10.65
CA GLN A 32 -2.66 -3.46 11.61
C GLN A 32 -2.68 -2.90 13.04
N GLY A 33 -3.21 -3.69 13.98
CA GLY A 33 -3.33 -3.28 15.39
C GLY A 33 -1.99 -3.04 16.09
N ASP A 34 -0.89 -3.55 15.54
CA ASP A 34 0.49 -3.35 15.99
C ASP A 34 1.20 -2.18 15.28
N GLY A 35 0.49 -1.43 14.43
CA GLY A 35 1.02 -0.26 13.73
C GLY A 35 1.70 -0.57 12.39
N MET A 36 1.68 -1.82 11.92
CA MET A 36 2.25 -2.18 10.61
C MET A 36 1.33 -1.76 9.45
N VAL A 37 1.90 -1.06 8.49
CA VAL A 37 1.23 -0.63 7.26
C VAL A 37 1.14 -1.82 6.31
N THR A 38 -0.03 -2.01 5.70
CA THR A 38 -0.28 -3.08 4.73
C THR A 38 -0.35 -2.55 3.31
N GLU A 39 -1.47 -1.93 2.95
CA GLU A 39 -1.75 -1.44 1.60
C GLU A 39 -2.82 -0.34 1.63
N GLY A 40 -3.09 0.25 0.48
CA GLY A 40 -4.21 1.17 0.29
C GLY A 40 -5.44 0.50 -0.30
N CYS A 41 -6.48 1.28 -0.59
CA CYS A 41 -7.74 0.70 -1.04
C CYS A 41 -7.64 0.03 -2.42
N PHE A 42 -6.78 0.53 -3.30
CA PHE A 42 -6.50 -0.04 -4.62
C PHE A 42 -5.04 0.09 -5.03
N THR A 43 -4.13 0.22 -4.05
CA THR A 43 -2.71 0.51 -4.24
C THR A 43 -1.84 -0.25 -3.24
N ASN A 44 -0.61 -0.58 -3.64
CA ASN A 44 0.45 -1.01 -2.71
C ASN A 44 1.29 0.19 -2.28
N VAL A 45 1.92 0.08 -1.10
CA VAL A 45 2.77 1.12 -0.50
C VAL A 45 4.25 0.84 -0.78
N PHE A 46 4.99 1.89 -1.10
CA PHE A 46 6.43 1.82 -1.33
C PHE A 46 7.15 3.00 -0.67
N VAL A 47 8.27 2.73 0.01
CA VAL A 47 9.15 3.74 0.60
C VAL A 47 10.54 3.57 0.00
N GLU A 48 11.14 4.65 -0.49
CA GLU A 48 12.49 4.58 -1.05
C GLU A 48 13.54 4.46 0.07
N ARG A 49 14.36 3.41 0.02
CA ARG A 49 15.47 3.17 0.95
C ARG A 49 16.71 2.76 0.16
N GLY A 50 17.71 3.64 0.12
CA GLY A 50 19.00 3.35 -0.54
C GLY A 50 18.87 2.98 -2.02
N GLY A 51 17.97 3.64 -2.76
CA GLY A 51 17.73 3.40 -4.19
C GLY A 51 16.89 2.16 -4.51
N VAL A 52 16.34 1.47 -3.51
CA VAL A 52 15.41 0.36 -3.65
C VAL A 52 14.10 0.68 -2.93
N LEU A 53 12.97 0.22 -3.48
CA LEU A 53 11.67 0.42 -2.85
C LEU A 53 11.41 -0.65 -1.79
N ALA A 54 11.22 -0.24 -0.54
CA ALA A 54 10.67 -1.09 0.50
C ALA A 54 9.15 -1.16 0.36
N THR A 55 8.55 -2.36 0.42
CA THR A 55 7.09 -2.56 0.35
C THR A 55 6.64 -3.60 1.38
N PRO A 56 5.43 -3.52 1.95
CA PRO A 56 4.99 -4.50 2.95
C PRO A 56 5.01 -5.95 2.42
N PRO A 57 5.30 -6.95 3.28
CA PRO A 57 5.36 -8.35 2.86
C PRO A 57 4.01 -8.89 2.39
N GLY A 58 4.00 -9.67 1.31
CA GLY A 58 2.77 -10.25 0.76
C GLY A 58 2.11 -11.23 1.72
N ALA A 59 2.89 -11.82 2.63
CA ALA A 59 2.42 -12.70 3.71
C ALA A 59 1.39 -12.03 4.65
N LEU A 60 1.32 -10.69 4.68
CA LEU A 60 0.31 -9.96 5.46
C LEU A 60 -1.11 -10.08 4.89
N GLY A 61 -1.29 -10.73 3.73
CA GLY A 61 -2.60 -10.89 3.08
C GLY A 61 -2.99 -9.67 2.25
N LEU A 62 -1.99 -9.06 1.61
CA LEU A 62 -2.19 -7.91 0.74
C LEU A 62 -2.89 -8.33 -0.56
N LEU A 63 -3.54 -7.39 -1.24
CA LEU A 63 -3.92 -7.57 -2.63
C LEU A 63 -2.68 -7.95 -3.45
N PRO A 64 -2.75 -9.00 -4.28
CA PRO A 64 -1.67 -9.39 -5.18
C PRO A 64 -1.55 -8.32 -6.29
N GLY A 65 -0.77 -7.28 -5.99
CA GLY A 65 -0.58 -6.16 -6.89
C GLY A 65 0.41 -6.51 -7.99
N VAL A 66 -0.07 -6.61 -9.24
CA VAL A 66 0.78 -6.93 -10.41
C VAL A 66 2.00 -6.01 -10.52
N LEU A 67 1.84 -4.70 -10.28
CA LEU A 67 2.98 -3.77 -10.28
C LEU A 67 3.99 -4.10 -9.17
N ARG A 68 3.51 -4.42 -7.97
CA ARG A 68 4.37 -4.77 -6.84
C ARG A 68 5.17 -6.03 -7.14
N GLU A 69 4.51 -7.08 -7.65
CA GLU A 69 5.14 -8.34 -8.03
C GLU A 69 6.24 -8.09 -9.06
N GLN A 70 5.94 -7.37 -10.14
CA GLN A 70 6.91 -7.01 -11.16
C GLN A 70 8.13 -6.26 -10.58
N LEU A 71 7.91 -5.25 -9.73
CA LEU A 71 9.01 -4.48 -9.13
C LEU A 71 9.89 -5.34 -8.21
N VAL A 72 9.31 -6.31 -7.50
CA VAL A 72 10.05 -7.25 -6.67
C VAL A 72 10.86 -8.21 -7.52
N GLU A 73 10.28 -8.77 -8.59
CA GLU A 73 10.97 -9.66 -9.53
C GLU A 73 12.13 -8.97 -10.25
N GLU A 74 11.96 -7.70 -10.63
CA GLU A 74 13.01 -6.86 -11.23
C GLU A 74 14.10 -6.43 -10.22
N GLY A 75 13.95 -6.75 -8.93
CA GLY A 75 14.88 -6.34 -7.87
C GLY A 75 14.82 -4.85 -7.52
N ARG A 76 13.81 -4.13 -8.03
CA ARG A 76 13.57 -2.69 -7.79
C ARG A 76 12.78 -2.43 -6.52
N ALA A 77 12.08 -3.44 -6.02
CA ALA A 77 11.45 -3.44 -4.71
C ALA A 77 11.87 -4.65 -3.87
N ARG A 78 11.81 -4.52 -2.55
CA ARG A 78 12.05 -5.59 -1.58
C ARG A 78 11.00 -5.55 -0.48
N GLU A 79 10.60 -6.72 -0.02
CA GLU A 79 9.70 -6.81 1.13
C GLU A 79 10.38 -6.29 2.39
N ALA A 80 9.70 -5.43 3.14
CA ALA A 80 10.11 -4.94 4.43
C ALA A 80 8.89 -4.49 5.23
N GLU A 81 8.94 -4.64 6.55
CA GLU A 81 7.94 -4.05 7.43
C GLU A 81 8.02 -2.52 7.37
N LEU A 82 6.84 -1.89 7.27
CA LEU A 82 6.68 -0.45 7.22
C LEU A 82 5.68 -0.02 8.28
N THR A 83 5.94 1.13 8.89
CA THR A 83 5.08 1.79 9.88
C THR A 83 4.66 3.16 9.37
N LEU A 84 3.76 3.83 10.10
CA LEU A 84 3.41 5.22 9.78
C LEU A 84 4.61 6.18 9.87
N VAL A 85 5.62 5.86 10.69
CA VAL A 85 6.85 6.67 10.80
C VAL A 85 7.62 6.63 9.49
N ASP A 86 7.64 5.49 8.80
CA ASP A 86 8.31 5.34 7.50
C ASP A 86 7.65 6.15 6.38
N LEU A 87 6.42 6.61 6.58
CA LEU A 87 5.64 7.39 5.62
C LEU A 87 5.75 8.91 5.85
N ALA A 88 6.40 9.35 6.93
CA ALA A 88 6.40 10.75 7.37
C ALA A 88 7.01 11.71 6.35
N ASP A 89 8.09 11.29 5.67
CA ASP A 89 8.80 12.09 4.67
C ASP A 89 8.19 11.97 3.25
N GLY A 90 7.01 11.35 3.16
CA GLY A 90 6.36 11.02 1.91
C GLY A 90 6.78 9.66 1.38
N PHE A 91 5.92 9.10 0.54
CA PHE A 91 6.02 7.73 0.06
C PHE A 91 5.44 7.64 -1.34
N LEU A 92 5.50 6.44 -1.92
CA LEU A 92 4.87 6.12 -3.19
C LEU A 92 3.70 5.17 -2.96
N LEU A 93 2.65 5.40 -3.72
CA LEU A 93 1.58 4.45 -3.94
C LEU A 93 1.66 3.92 -5.36
N GLY A 94 1.20 2.71 -5.59
CA GLY A 94 1.17 2.20 -6.95
C GLY A 94 0.20 1.06 -7.20
N ASN A 95 -0.22 0.98 -8.47
CA ASN A 95 -0.91 -0.18 -9.02
C ASN A 95 -0.63 -0.29 -10.52
N ALA A 96 -1.05 -1.39 -11.14
CA ALA A 96 -0.79 -1.66 -12.56
C ALA A 96 -1.42 -0.65 -13.54
N VAL A 97 -2.44 0.10 -13.10
CA VAL A 97 -3.17 1.05 -13.98
C VAL A 97 -2.51 2.43 -13.96
N ARG A 98 -2.04 2.90 -12.80
CA ARG A 98 -1.53 4.26 -12.61
C ARG A 98 -0.01 4.33 -12.46
N GLY A 99 0.68 3.19 -12.39
CA GLY A 99 2.09 3.16 -12.04
C GLY A 99 2.34 3.67 -10.62
N LEU A 100 3.56 4.12 -10.35
CA LEU A 100 3.95 4.72 -9.07
C LEU A 100 3.63 6.22 -9.06
N PHE A 101 3.08 6.71 -7.96
CA PHE A 101 2.83 8.13 -7.74
C PHE A 101 3.12 8.54 -6.29
N ARG A 102 3.55 9.79 -6.10
CA ARG A 102 3.89 10.34 -4.79
C ARG A 102 2.65 10.57 -3.94
N ALA A 103 2.77 10.25 -2.66
CA ALA A 103 1.74 10.43 -1.65
C ALA A 103 2.36 11.00 -0.36
N ARG A 104 1.50 11.63 0.45
CA ARG A 104 1.79 12.09 1.81
C ARG A 104 0.56 11.82 2.67
N LEU A 105 0.77 11.61 3.96
CA LEU A 105 -0.33 11.52 4.91
C LEU A 105 -1.03 12.89 5.02
N SER A 106 -2.36 12.89 5.10
CA SER A 106 -3.11 14.12 5.41
C SER A 106 -2.85 14.52 6.85
N SER A 107 -2.42 15.76 7.06
CA SER A 107 -2.25 16.39 8.37
C SER A 107 -3.57 16.75 9.03
#